data_AF-A0A9X7XS55-F1
#
_entry.id   AF-A0A9X7XS55-F1
#
_cell.length_a   1.000
_cell.length_b   1.000
_cell.length_c   1.000
_cell.angle_alpha   90.00
_cell.angle_beta   90.00
_cell.angle_gamma   90.00
#
_symmetry.space_group_name_H-M   'P 1'
#
loop_
_entity.id
_entity.type
_entity.pdbx_description
1 polymer ?
#
loop_
_entity_poly.entity_id
_entity_poly.type
_entity_poly.pdbx_seq_one_letter_code
_entity_poly.pdbx_strand_id
1 'polypeptide(L)'
;MSMQEISQSIGRPRKKPLLKRWWFWLLSVFAFFLLVGILSSGGESTAYELTKMTEMSKQQIIEKFGKPSEIVREDADGYIFGYDAGFLVRGNEKGVLEISLQKDMIKATTSDTYKIFDVTIGSSYDENVARLGKPDLSTVKDGKKNAMYLTKEDFLLLFSTDFNTEQISSIDFVAYDESLHSQSLDLSKLLGLIASEEGLQKLFEVKDKNTSQGETLYSLEGFELVVDNQSNSVKQIIPTNRIYNIQGIRINDSLDKATQLLGKPLHRNEGVKNTTLYSYSFAGSQRPAIVNLTVNNTDNKIVYMEIKIKQ
;
A
#
# COMPACT_ATOMS: atom_id res chain seq x y z
N MET A 1 -72.76 -71.09 59.52
CA MET A 1 -71.87 -72.15 59.01
C MET A 1 -71.72 -71.92 57.52
N SER A 2 -70.48 -71.90 57.05
CA SER A 2 -70.03 -72.09 55.66
C SER A 2 -70.33 -71.05 54.55
N MET A 3 -69.26 -70.86 53.77
CA MET A 3 -69.11 -70.39 52.38
C MET A 3 -68.93 -68.87 52.20
N GLN A 4 -67.70 -68.36 51.95
CA GLN A 4 -66.85 -68.52 50.73
C GLN A 4 -67.68 -68.22 49.46
N GLU A 5 -67.32 -67.35 48.52
CA GLU A 5 -66.02 -66.80 48.13
C GLU A 5 -66.21 -65.80 46.96
N ILE A 6 -65.16 -65.02 46.64
CA ILE A 6 -64.82 -64.40 45.33
C ILE A 6 -65.66 -63.13 44.97
N SER A 7 -65.10 -61.94 44.65
CA SER A 7 -63.97 -61.67 43.75
C SER A 7 -63.46 -60.22 43.81
N GLN A 8 -62.22 -60.05 43.33
CA GLN A 8 -61.56 -58.85 42.79
C GLN A 8 -60.68 -58.01 43.72
N SER A 9 -59.44 -58.47 43.86
CA SER A 9 -58.26 -57.62 44.06
C SER A 9 -57.99 -56.77 42.81
N ILE A 10 -58.17 -55.45 42.90
CA ILE A 10 -57.66 -54.52 41.88
C ILE A 10 -56.19 -54.25 42.18
N GLY A 11 -55.30 -54.97 41.50
CA GLY A 11 -53.88 -54.66 41.45
C GLY A 11 -53.67 -53.31 40.73
N ARG A 12 -53.16 -52.30 41.45
CA ARG A 12 -52.69 -51.06 40.83
C ARG A 12 -51.39 -51.36 40.06
N PRO A 13 -51.29 -51.03 38.76
CA PRO A 13 -50.04 -51.16 38.03
C PRO A 13 -49.00 -50.17 38.57
N ARG A 14 -47.84 -50.67 39.00
CA ARG A 14 -46.64 -49.87 39.28
C ARG A 14 -46.30 -49.05 38.03
N LYS A 15 -46.54 -47.74 38.05
CA LYS A 15 -46.01 -46.81 37.04
C LYS A 15 -44.48 -46.85 37.12
N LYS A 16 -43.84 -47.40 36.09
CA LYS A 16 -42.37 -47.30 35.92
C LYS A 16 -42.01 -45.81 35.73
N PRO A 17 -40.91 -45.32 36.33
CA PRO A 17 -40.55 -43.91 36.22
C PRO A 17 -40.10 -43.59 34.79
N LEU A 18 -40.84 -42.72 34.11
CA LEU A 18 -40.55 -42.20 32.76
C LEU A 18 -39.32 -41.25 32.72
N LEU A 19 -38.55 -41.16 33.80
CA LEU A 19 -37.45 -40.19 33.96
C LEU A 19 -36.06 -40.73 33.57
N LYS A 20 -35.92 -41.98 33.10
CA LYS A 20 -34.61 -42.58 32.76
C LYS A 20 -34.15 -42.42 31.31
N ARG A 21 -34.81 -41.60 30.49
CA ARG A 21 -34.46 -41.45 29.06
C ARG A 21 -34.36 -40.01 28.54
N TRP A 22 -34.50 -39.00 29.41
CA TRP A 22 -34.38 -37.59 29.01
C TRP A 22 -32.99 -37.25 28.45
N TRP A 23 -31.94 -37.87 29.00
CA TRP A 23 -30.56 -37.74 28.50
C TRP A 23 -30.37 -38.22 27.06
N PHE A 24 -31.22 -39.14 26.57
CA PHE A 24 -31.10 -39.74 25.23
C PHE A 24 -31.64 -38.76 24.19
N TRP A 25 -32.69 -38.02 24.56
CA TRP A 25 -33.20 -36.92 23.75
C TRP A 25 -32.22 -35.75 23.70
N LEU A 26 -31.56 -35.45 24.83
CA LEU A 26 -30.55 -34.39 24.90
C LEU A 26 -29.31 -34.74 24.05
N LEU A 27 -28.89 -36.01 24.06
CA LEU A 27 -27.78 -36.50 23.24
C LEU A 27 -28.12 -36.52 21.74
N SER A 28 -29.34 -36.92 21.37
CA SER A 28 -29.80 -36.89 19.97
C SER A 28 -29.94 -35.47 19.43
N VAL A 29 -30.39 -34.52 20.25
CA VAL A 29 -30.42 -33.10 19.88
C VAL A 29 -29.01 -32.56 19.72
N PHE A 30 -28.09 -32.90 20.62
CA PHE A 30 -26.68 -32.50 20.51
C PHE A 30 -25.99 -33.11 19.27
N ALA A 31 -26.25 -34.38 18.97
CA ALA A 31 -25.76 -35.05 17.77
C ALA A 31 -26.36 -34.44 16.49
N PHE A 32 -27.64 -34.05 16.51
CA PHE A 32 -28.27 -33.33 15.40
C PHE A 32 -27.67 -31.95 15.19
N PHE A 33 -27.40 -31.18 16.26
CA PHE A 33 -26.69 -29.90 16.14
C PHE A 33 -25.24 -30.05 15.67
N LEU A 34 -24.53 -31.10 16.08
CA LEU A 34 -23.19 -31.41 15.57
C LEU A 34 -23.22 -31.81 14.09
N LEU A 35 -24.18 -32.63 13.66
CA LEU A 35 -24.33 -33.03 12.24
C LEU A 35 -24.79 -31.88 11.35
N VAL A 36 -25.68 -30.99 11.82
CA VAL A 36 -26.06 -29.77 11.11
C VAL A 36 -24.92 -28.76 11.09
N GLY A 37 -24.07 -28.72 12.14
CA GLY A 37 -22.84 -27.93 12.17
C GLY A 37 -21.79 -28.41 11.17
N ILE A 38 -21.69 -29.72 10.93
CA ILE A 38 -20.75 -30.30 9.94
C ILE A 38 -21.30 -30.21 8.50
N LEU A 39 -22.62 -30.23 8.32
CA LEU A 39 -23.26 -30.10 7.00
C LEU A 39 -23.56 -28.65 6.59
N SER A 40 -23.29 -27.68 7.47
CA SER A 40 -23.24 -26.25 7.16
C SER A 40 -21.79 -25.80 6.91
N SER A 41 -21.04 -26.51 6.07
CA SER A 41 -19.89 -25.91 5.38
C SER A 41 -20.41 -25.00 4.26
N GLY A 42 -21.19 -24.00 4.62
CA GLY A 42 -21.29 -22.79 3.80
C GLY A 42 -19.88 -22.23 3.75
N GLY A 43 -19.30 -22.14 2.54
CA GLY A 43 -17.91 -21.79 2.34
C GLY A 43 -17.49 -20.63 3.23
N GLU A 44 -16.64 -20.90 4.21
CA GLU A 44 -16.12 -19.87 5.10
C GLU A 44 -15.33 -18.88 4.25
N SER A 45 -15.89 -17.68 4.07
CA SER A 45 -15.20 -16.57 3.43
C SER A 45 -13.96 -16.24 4.25
N THR A 46 -12.77 -16.41 3.66
CA THR A 46 -11.51 -16.05 4.31
C THR A 46 -11.07 -14.67 3.81
N ALA A 47 -10.68 -13.79 4.74
CA ALA A 47 -10.11 -12.49 4.42
C ALA A 47 -8.57 -12.55 4.39
N TYR A 48 -7.97 -12.38 3.22
CA TYR A 48 -6.52 -12.43 3.02
C TYR A 48 -5.91 -11.05 2.94
N GLU A 49 -5.08 -10.71 3.93
CA GLU A 49 -4.19 -9.55 3.88
C GLU A 49 -2.96 -9.89 3.03
N LEU A 50 -2.92 -9.36 1.81
CA LEU A 50 -1.91 -9.67 0.80
C LEU A 50 -0.54 -9.08 1.14
N THR A 51 -0.48 -7.98 1.90
CA THR A 51 0.80 -7.37 2.31
C THR A 51 1.73 -8.36 3.01
N LYS A 52 1.20 -9.40 3.66
CA LYS A 52 1.98 -10.48 4.29
C LYS A 52 2.84 -11.27 3.28
N MET A 53 2.56 -11.19 1.98
CA MET A 53 3.35 -11.87 0.95
C MET A 53 4.76 -11.27 0.80
N THR A 54 5.01 -10.03 1.24
CA THR A 54 6.36 -9.43 1.21
C THR A 54 7.38 -10.24 2.00
N GLU A 55 6.93 -10.98 3.01
CA GLU A 55 7.76 -11.85 3.85
C GLU A 55 7.73 -13.32 3.40
N MET A 56 6.99 -13.66 2.33
CA MET A 56 6.83 -15.02 1.84
C MET A 56 7.77 -15.31 0.67
N SER A 57 8.28 -16.54 0.64
CA SER A 57 8.94 -17.08 -0.54
C SER A 57 7.94 -17.42 -1.64
N LYS A 58 8.44 -17.54 -2.88
CA LYS A 58 7.66 -17.99 -4.03
C LYS A 58 6.89 -19.29 -3.76
N GLN A 59 7.54 -20.27 -3.13
CA GLN A 59 6.92 -21.56 -2.79
C GLN A 59 5.81 -21.40 -1.75
N GLN A 60 6.01 -20.59 -0.71
CA GLN A 60 4.99 -20.33 0.32
C GLN A 60 3.74 -19.66 -0.27
N ILE A 61 3.91 -18.77 -1.26
CA ILE A 61 2.79 -18.16 -1.96
C ILE A 61 2.00 -19.21 -2.73
N ILE A 62 2.67 -20.09 -3.48
CA ILE A 62 2.03 -21.17 -4.24
C ILE A 62 1.33 -22.18 -3.31
N GLU A 63 1.94 -22.52 -2.18
CA GLU A 63 1.33 -23.42 -1.19
C GLU A 63 0.06 -22.82 -0.57
N LYS A 64 0.05 -21.50 -0.35
CA LYS A 64 -1.07 -20.81 0.30
C LYS A 64 -2.21 -20.45 -0.65
N PHE A 65 -1.90 -19.99 -1.86
CA PHE A 65 -2.88 -19.49 -2.83
C PHE A 65 -3.11 -20.43 -4.02
N GLY A 66 -2.42 -21.58 -4.04
CA GLY A 66 -2.46 -22.53 -5.13
C GLY A 66 -1.56 -22.15 -6.30
N LYS A 67 -1.65 -22.92 -7.39
CA LYS A 67 -0.90 -22.61 -8.61
C LYS A 67 -1.44 -21.31 -9.23
N PRO A 68 -0.56 -20.43 -9.74
CA PRO A 68 -1.02 -19.23 -10.44
C PRO A 68 -1.81 -19.62 -11.68
N SER A 69 -2.89 -18.87 -11.93
CA SER A 69 -3.70 -19.01 -13.14
C SER A 69 -2.97 -18.50 -14.39
N GLU A 70 -2.01 -17.59 -14.19
CA GLU A 70 -1.20 -17.00 -15.25
C GLU A 70 0.24 -16.81 -14.79
N ILE A 71 1.22 -17.25 -15.60
CA ILE A 71 2.64 -17.02 -15.37
C ILE A 71 3.11 -16.06 -16.45
N VAL A 72 3.22 -14.77 -16.10
CA VAL A 72 3.67 -13.72 -17.02
C VAL A 72 5.18 -13.80 -17.20
N ARG A 73 5.89 -14.12 -16.11
CA ARG A 73 7.36 -14.27 -16.10
C ARG A 73 7.78 -15.23 -15.00
N GLU A 74 8.76 -16.07 -15.30
CA GLU A 74 9.50 -16.84 -14.29
C GLU A 74 10.90 -17.18 -14.82
N ASP A 75 11.91 -16.47 -14.33
CA ASP A 75 13.30 -16.65 -14.74
C ASP A 75 14.27 -16.32 -13.59
N ALA A 76 15.56 -16.13 -13.91
CA ALA A 76 16.60 -15.87 -12.93
C ALA A 76 16.43 -14.52 -12.21
N ASP A 77 15.77 -13.52 -12.81
CA ASP A 77 15.61 -12.21 -12.20
C ASP A 77 14.35 -12.11 -11.34
N GLY A 78 13.45 -13.10 -11.41
CA GLY A 78 12.27 -13.17 -10.57
C GLY A 78 11.06 -13.82 -11.22
N TYR A 79 9.89 -13.49 -10.69
CA TYR A 79 8.61 -14.04 -11.11
C TYR A 79 7.51 -12.98 -11.14
N ILE A 80 6.51 -13.21 -12.00
CA ILE A 80 5.27 -12.45 -12.08
C ILE A 80 4.13 -13.46 -12.27
N PHE A 81 3.28 -13.56 -11.25
CA PHE A 81 2.18 -14.52 -11.15
C PHE A 81 0.84 -13.82 -11.06
N GLY A 82 -0.12 -14.23 -11.88
CA GLY A 82 -1.51 -13.79 -11.82
C GLY A 82 -2.43 -14.88 -11.28
N TYR A 83 -3.41 -14.47 -10.48
CA TYR A 83 -4.44 -15.34 -9.90
C TYR A 83 -5.83 -14.89 -10.34
N ASP A 84 -6.74 -15.83 -10.62
CA ASP A 84 -8.11 -15.52 -11.07
C ASP A 84 -8.94 -14.73 -10.05
N ALA A 85 -8.48 -14.66 -8.80
CA ALA A 85 -8.98 -13.77 -7.76
C ALA A 85 -8.71 -12.27 -8.03
N GLY A 86 -8.02 -11.94 -9.13
CA GLY A 86 -7.80 -10.57 -9.61
C GLY A 86 -6.56 -9.89 -9.04
N PHE A 87 -5.63 -10.65 -8.45
CA PHE A 87 -4.35 -10.12 -8.01
C PHE A 87 -3.17 -10.69 -8.79
N LEU A 88 -2.15 -9.85 -8.95
CA LEU A 88 -0.85 -10.15 -9.52
C LEU A 88 0.21 -9.95 -8.43
N VAL A 89 1.19 -10.84 -8.41
CA VAL A 89 2.34 -10.78 -7.51
C VAL A 89 3.62 -10.80 -8.32
N ARG A 90 4.48 -9.81 -8.11
CA ARG A 90 5.83 -9.75 -8.66
C ARG A 90 6.84 -9.80 -7.52
N GLY A 91 7.87 -10.63 -7.69
CA GLY A 91 8.92 -10.77 -6.70
C GLY A 91 10.19 -11.40 -7.26
N ASN A 92 11.18 -11.55 -6.40
CA ASN A 92 12.45 -12.21 -6.70
C ASN A 92 12.91 -13.04 -5.50
N GLU A 93 14.18 -13.42 -5.46
CA GLU A 93 14.78 -14.17 -4.35
C GLU A 93 14.71 -13.45 -2.99
N LYS A 94 14.58 -12.11 -2.99
CA LYS A 94 14.49 -11.29 -1.76
C LYS A 94 13.06 -11.22 -1.21
N GLY A 95 12.06 -11.67 -1.96
CA GLY A 95 10.66 -11.63 -1.58
C GLY A 95 9.77 -10.96 -2.62
N VAL A 96 8.55 -10.65 -2.21
CA VAL A 96 7.57 -9.93 -3.06
C VAL A 96 7.89 -8.45 -3.06
N LEU A 97 8.00 -7.89 -4.26
CA LEU A 97 8.26 -6.46 -4.50
C LEU A 97 7.00 -5.71 -4.91
N GLU A 98 5.99 -6.40 -5.42
CA GLU A 98 4.80 -5.76 -5.94
C GLU A 98 3.60 -6.69 -5.87
N ILE A 99 2.49 -6.15 -5.40
CA ILE A 99 1.19 -6.79 -5.35
C ILE A 99 0.18 -5.82 -5.94
N SER A 100 -0.50 -6.23 -7.01
CA SER A 100 -1.56 -5.45 -7.63
C SER A 100 -2.86 -6.22 -7.51
N LEU A 101 -3.93 -5.57 -7.05
CA LEU A 101 -5.28 -6.09 -7.01
C LEU A 101 -6.15 -5.21 -7.90
N GLN A 102 -6.78 -5.78 -8.93
CA GLN A 102 -7.52 -5.02 -9.95
C GLN A 102 -8.88 -5.66 -10.23
N LYS A 103 -9.93 -4.82 -10.28
CA LYS A 103 -11.32 -5.25 -10.48
C LYS A 103 -11.55 -6.02 -11.78
N ASP A 104 -10.91 -5.59 -12.86
CA ASP A 104 -11.01 -6.18 -14.21
C ASP A 104 -10.22 -7.48 -14.37
N MET A 105 -9.28 -7.76 -13.48
CA MET A 105 -8.53 -9.02 -13.45
C MET A 105 -9.26 -10.15 -12.72
N ILE A 106 -10.40 -9.88 -12.06
CA ILE A 106 -11.19 -10.90 -11.37
C ILE A 106 -11.91 -11.77 -12.41
N LYS A 107 -11.39 -12.98 -12.63
CA LYS A 107 -11.90 -13.94 -13.62
C LYS A 107 -12.83 -14.99 -12.99
N ALA A 108 -12.74 -15.20 -11.67
CA ALA A 108 -13.56 -16.15 -10.95
C ALA A 108 -14.18 -15.52 -9.70
N THR A 109 -15.48 -15.71 -9.51
CA THR A 109 -16.17 -15.33 -8.27
C THR A 109 -15.69 -16.24 -7.14
N THR A 110 -15.07 -15.65 -6.13
CA THR A 110 -14.65 -16.34 -4.91
C THR A 110 -15.44 -15.80 -3.72
N SER A 111 -15.68 -16.66 -2.72
CA SER A 111 -16.19 -16.22 -1.42
C SER A 111 -15.13 -15.47 -0.61
N ASP A 112 -13.85 -15.60 -0.95
CA ASP A 112 -12.76 -14.97 -0.24
C ASP A 112 -12.66 -13.48 -0.54
N THR A 113 -12.17 -12.73 0.45
CA THR A 113 -11.90 -11.30 0.30
C THR A 113 -10.41 -11.06 0.33
N TYR A 114 -9.89 -10.38 -0.69
CA TYR A 114 -8.48 -10.01 -0.77
C TYR A 114 -8.34 -8.52 -0.48
N LYS A 115 -7.39 -8.20 0.39
CA LYS A 115 -7.17 -6.84 0.89
C LYS A 115 -5.68 -6.50 0.99
N ILE A 116 -5.39 -5.22 0.87
CA ILE A 116 -4.07 -4.62 1.08
C ILE A 116 -4.29 -3.46 2.05
N PHE A 117 -3.68 -3.49 3.23
CA PHE A 117 -3.90 -2.48 4.28
C PHE A 117 -5.40 -2.31 4.64
N ASP A 118 -6.12 -3.42 4.70
CA ASP A 118 -7.58 -3.47 4.87
C ASP A 118 -8.41 -2.75 3.77
N VAL A 119 -7.79 -2.33 2.67
CA VAL A 119 -8.48 -1.79 1.49
C VAL A 119 -8.87 -2.95 0.58
N THR A 120 -10.12 -2.97 0.09
CA THR A 120 -10.64 -4.00 -0.83
C THR A 120 -11.19 -3.36 -2.10
N ILE A 121 -11.22 -4.11 -3.20
CA ILE A 121 -11.99 -3.72 -4.40
C ILE A 121 -13.46 -3.55 -4.02
N GLY A 122 -14.09 -2.49 -4.55
CA GLY A 122 -15.49 -2.14 -4.29
C GLY A 122 -15.73 -1.32 -3.01
N SER A 123 -14.74 -1.21 -2.12
CA SER A 123 -14.88 -0.37 -0.90
C SER A 123 -14.87 1.12 -1.22
N SER A 124 -15.39 1.95 -0.31
CA SER A 124 -15.49 3.41 -0.50
C SER A 124 -14.12 4.09 -0.38
N TYR A 125 -13.78 4.98 -1.33
CA TYR A 125 -12.55 5.76 -1.28
C TYR A 125 -12.47 6.62 -0.02
N ASP A 126 -13.52 7.40 0.26
CA ASP A 126 -13.52 8.36 1.37
C ASP A 126 -13.40 7.64 2.72
N GLU A 127 -14.04 6.47 2.88
CA GLU A 127 -13.92 5.67 4.11
C GLU A 127 -12.51 5.11 4.31
N ASN A 128 -11.87 4.64 3.24
CA ASN A 128 -10.50 4.14 3.31
C ASN A 128 -9.49 5.25 3.59
N VAL A 129 -9.64 6.42 2.96
CA VAL A 129 -8.81 7.60 3.27
C VAL A 129 -9.02 8.05 4.72
N ALA A 130 -10.26 8.12 5.19
CA ALA A 130 -10.52 8.47 6.59
C ALA A 130 -9.88 7.49 7.59
N ARG A 131 -9.86 6.19 7.26
CA ARG A 131 -9.26 5.13 8.08
C ARG A 131 -7.73 5.16 8.06
N LEU A 132 -7.12 5.36 6.90
CA LEU A 132 -5.66 5.35 6.73
C LEU A 132 -5.01 6.71 7.10
N GLY A 133 -5.81 7.78 7.15
CA GLY A 133 -5.35 9.14 7.37
C GLY A 133 -5.05 9.88 6.07
N LYS A 134 -4.44 11.06 6.18
CA LYS A 134 -4.13 11.89 5.01
C LYS A 134 -3.09 11.18 4.12
N PRO A 135 -3.36 10.98 2.81
CA PRO A 135 -2.38 10.43 1.89
C PRO A 135 -1.18 11.36 1.73
N ASP A 136 -0.01 10.80 1.40
CA ASP A 136 1.16 11.58 1.04
C ASP A 136 0.94 12.32 -0.30
N LEU A 137 0.15 11.75 -1.22
CA LEU A 137 -0.32 12.42 -2.43
C LEU A 137 -1.75 11.98 -2.78
N SER A 138 -2.61 12.92 -3.16
CA SER A 138 -3.93 12.62 -3.72
C SER A 138 -4.14 13.36 -5.03
N THR A 139 -4.75 12.71 -6.02
CA THR A 139 -5.05 13.35 -7.31
C THR A 139 -6.44 12.98 -7.79
N VAL A 140 -7.07 13.90 -8.52
CA VAL A 140 -8.28 13.61 -9.30
C VAL A 140 -7.92 13.80 -10.77
N LYS A 141 -7.95 12.70 -11.52
CA LYS A 141 -7.64 12.71 -12.96
C LYS A 141 -8.69 11.94 -13.72
N ASP A 142 -9.28 12.57 -14.73
CA ASP A 142 -10.31 11.97 -15.58
C ASP A 142 -11.48 11.39 -14.77
N GLY A 143 -11.86 12.03 -13.66
CA GLY A 143 -12.92 11.57 -12.75
C GLY A 143 -12.50 10.49 -11.75
N LYS A 144 -11.30 9.91 -11.88
CA LYS A 144 -10.76 8.95 -10.91
C LYS A 144 -10.06 9.67 -9.76
N LYS A 145 -10.42 9.30 -8.53
CA LYS A 145 -9.68 9.67 -7.33
C LYS A 145 -8.55 8.67 -7.11
N ASN A 146 -7.35 9.16 -6.83
CA ASN A 146 -6.19 8.35 -6.50
C ASN A 146 -5.62 8.81 -5.17
N ALA A 147 -5.26 7.86 -4.31
CA ALA A 147 -4.50 8.11 -3.10
C ALA A 147 -3.20 7.31 -3.14
N MET A 148 -2.11 7.93 -2.69
CA MET A 148 -0.81 7.31 -2.56
C MET A 148 -0.25 7.56 -1.16
N TYR A 149 0.22 6.49 -0.53
CA TYR A 149 0.82 6.49 0.81
C TYR A 149 2.21 5.87 0.75
N LEU A 150 3.15 6.47 1.46
CA LEU A 150 4.44 5.86 1.75
C LEU A 150 4.38 5.16 3.12
N THR A 151 4.48 3.83 3.09
CA THR A 151 4.49 3.00 4.29
C THR A 151 5.81 3.09 5.05
N LYS A 152 5.86 2.52 6.27
CA LYS A 152 7.08 2.53 7.10
C LYS A 152 8.13 1.55 6.57
N GLU A 153 7.66 0.51 5.89
CA GLU A 153 8.41 -0.59 5.29
C GLU A 153 8.99 -0.22 3.91
N ASP A 154 8.86 1.05 3.52
CA ASP A 154 9.33 1.60 2.25
C ASP A 154 8.64 1.05 1.00
N PHE A 155 7.33 0.82 1.12
CA PHE A 155 6.44 0.54 0.01
C PHE A 155 5.49 1.71 -0.25
N LEU A 156 5.10 1.89 -1.50
CA LEU A 156 3.98 2.72 -1.90
C LEU A 156 2.70 1.89 -1.90
N LEU A 157 1.69 2.35 -1.17
CA LEU A 157 0.31 1.90 -1.30
C LEU A 157 -0.44 2.90 -2.17
N LEU A 158 -0.97 2.45 -3.31
CA LEU A 158 -1.78 3.23 -4.21
C LEU A 158 -3.16 2.59 -4.31
N PHE A 159 -4.21 3.40 -4.31
CA PHE A 159 -5.52 2.92 -4.74
C PHE A 159 -6.28 3.97 -5.53
N SER A 160 -7.06 3.50 -6.50
CA SER A 160 -7.79 4.32 -7.48
C SER A 160 -9.25 3.91 -7.56
N THR A 161 -10.14 4.88 -7.79
CA THR A 161 -11.56 4.62 -8.00
C THR A 161 -11.90 4.21 -9.44
N ASP A 162 -13.06 3.60 -9.62
CA ASP A 162 -13.69 3.52 -10.94
C ASP A 162 -14.07 4.93 -11.45
N PHE A 163 -14.28 5.10 -12.76
CA PHE A 163 -14.59 6.40 -13.36
C PHE A 163 -15.92 6.99 -12.90
N ASN A 164 -16.90 6.11 -12.63
CA ASN A 164 -18.29 6.51 -12.37
C ASN A 164 -18.74 6.23 -10.94
N THR A 165 -17.83 5.75 -10.08
CA THR A 165 -18.16 5.39 -8.70
C THR A 165 -17.03 5.81 -7.79
N GLU A 166 -17.34 6.19 -6.56
CA GLU A 166 -16.32 6.43 -5.52
C GLU A 166 -15.78 5.13 -4.91
N GLN A 167 -15.98 4.00 -5.59
CA GLN A 167 -15.51 2.69 -5.15
C GLN A 167 -14.13 2.39 -5.71
N ILE A 168 -13.28 1.79 -4.88
CA ILE A 168 -11.95 1.34 -5.24
C ILE A 168 -12.01 0.29 -6.35
N SER A 169 -11.25 0.49 -7.42
CA SER A 169 -11.16 -0.39 -8.59
C SER A 169 -9.77 -1.00 -8.78
N SER A 170 -8.73 -0.37 -8.25
CA SER A 170 -7.38 -0.92 -8.21
C SER A 170 -6.67 -0.57 -6.91
N ILE A 171 -5.78 -1.47 -6.48
CA ILE A 171 -4.88 -1.26 -5.35
C ILE A 171 -3.51 -1.82 -5.74
N ASP A 172 -2.46 -1.01 -5.65
CA ASP A 172 -1.09 -1.43 -5.89
C ASP A 172 -0.29 -1.24 -4.60
N PHE A 173 0.51 -2.25 -4.26
CA PHE A 173 1.44 -2.22 -3.14
C PHE A 173 2.82 -2.60 -3.64
N VAL A 174 3.69 -1.60 -3.80
CA VAL A 174 4.96 -1.73 -4.52
C VAL A 174 6.11 -1.26 -3.67
N ALA A 175 7.23 -1.98 -3.69
CA ALA A 175 8.47 -1.52 -3.09
C ALA A 175 8.84 -0.17 -3.72
N TYR A 176 9.19 0.81 -2.89
CA TYR A 176 9.46 2.16 -3.39
C TYR A 176 10.63 2.12 -4.37
N ASP A 177 11.77 1.61 -3.90
CA ASP A 177 12.95 1.42 -4.72
C ASP A 177 12.63 0.42 -5.85
N GLU A 178 13.09 0.73 -7.07
CA GLU A 178 12.87 -0.06 -8.29
C GLU A 178 11.44 -0.06 -8.88
N SER A 179 10.48 0.65 -8.28
CA SER A 179 9.13 0.81 -8.88
C SER A 179 9.10 1.86 -9.98
N LEU A 180 8.21 1.67 -10.96
CA LEU A 180 7.88 2.72 -11.94
C LEU A 180 7.23 3.94 -11.26
N HIS A 181 6.52 3.71 -10.15
CA HIS A 181 5.90 4.76 -9.36
C HIS A 181 6.94 5.70 -8.74
N SER A 182 8.01 5.18 -8.13
CA SER A 182 9.07 6.05 -7.60
C SER A 182 9.81 6.82 -8.69
N GLN A 183 9.97 6.26 -9.89
CA GLN A 183 10.55 6.96 -11.03
C GLN A 183 9.69 8.14 -11.52
N SER A 184 8.37 8.07 -11.33
CA SER A 184 7.44 9.16 -11.61
C SER A 184 7.45 10.25 -10.53
N LEU A 185 7.90 9.90 -9.33
CA LEU A 185 8.08 10.79 -8.17
C LEU A 185 9.47 11.45 -8.12
N ASP A 186 10.34 11.13 -9.06
CA ASP A 186 11.67 11.74 -9.18
C ASP A 186 11.56 13.15 -9.77
N LEU A 187 11.67 14.15 -8.90
CA LEU A 187 11.55 15.55 -9.26
C LEU A 187 12.78 16.08 -10.00
N SER A 188 13.91 15.37 -9.95
CA SER A 188 15.15 15.85 -10.59
C SER A 188 14.99 16.07 -12.11
N LYS A 189 14.04 15.37 -12.73
CA LYS A 189 13.67 15.51 -14.15
C LYS A 189 13.04 16.87 -14.50
N LEU A 190 12.53 17.61 -13.51
CA LEU A 190 11.98 18.95 -13.73
C LEU A 190 13.07 20.02 -13.85
N LEU A 191 14.29 19.74 -13.37
CA LEU A 191 15.36 20.72 -13.30
C LEU A 191 15.79 21.18 -14.70
N GLY A 192 15.77 22.49 -14.93
CA GLY A 192 16.10 23.11 -16.21
C GLY A 192 15.00 23.06 -17.26
N LEU A 193 13.88 22.39 -17.01
CA LEU A 193 12.72 22.44 -17.91
C LEU A 193 12.05 23.80 -17.88
N ILE A 194 11.44 24.17 -19.01
CA ILE A 194 10.58 25.35 -19.08
C ILE A 194 9.31 25.07 -18.28
N ALA A 195 9.01 25.95 -17.32
CA ALA A 195 7.88 25.85 -16.42
C ALA A 195 7.10 27.16 -16.44
N SER A 196 6.20 27.31 -17.42
CA SER A 196 5.21 28.39 -17.38
C SER A 196 4.19 28.10 -16.28
N GLU A 197 3.58 29.16 -15.73
CA GLU A 197 2.54 29.01 -14.70
C GLU A 197 1.38 28.12 -15.20
N GLU A 198 0.93 28.31 -16.44
CA GLU A 198 -0.11 27.47 -17.06
C GLU A 198 0.34 26.00 -17.19
N GLY A 199 1.61 25.77 -17.55
CA GLY A 199 2.17 24.42 -17.64
C GLY A 199 2.23 23.73 -16.28
N LEU A 200 2.64 24.46 -15.24
CA LEU A 200 2.65 23.95 -13.87
C LEU A 200 1.25 23.62 -13.36
N GLN A 201 0.28 24.52 -13.59
CA GLN A 201 -1.12 24.31 -13.17
C GLN A 201 -1.80 23.13 -13.87
N LYS A 202 -1.34 22.73 -15.07
CA LYS A 202 -1.82 21.52 -15.75
C LYS A 202 -1.30 20.23 -15.12
N LEU A 203 -0.17 20.28 -14.44
CA LEU A 203 0.51 19.10 -13.89
C LEU A 203 0.35 18.98 -12.38
N PHE A 204 0.26 20.12 -11.69
CA PHE A 204 0.31 20.20 -10.24
C PHE A 204 -0.68 21.24 -9.71
N GLU A 205 -1.15 21.03 -8.49
CA GLU A 205 -1.90 22.04 -7.77
C GLU A 205 -0.94 23.08 -7.17
N VAL A 206 -1.02 24.33 -7.67
CA VAL A 206 -0.24 25.45 -7.16
C VAL A 206 -0.92 26.01 -5.91
N LYS A 207 -0.26 25.89 -4.75
CA LYS A 207 -0.80 26.32 -3.44
C LYS A 207 -0.50 27.78 -3.15
N ASP A 208 0.71 28.23 -3.49
CA ASP A 208 1.15 29.62 -3.31
C ASP A 208 2.21 29.98 -4.36
N LYS A 209 2.40 31.29 -4.58
CA LYS A 209 3.49 31.81 -5.41
C LYS A 209 4.04 33.12 -4.85
N ASN A 210 5.37 33.24 -4.88
CA ASN A 210 6.06 34.45 -4.47
C ASN A 210 7.15 34.81 -5.50
N THR A 211 7.08 36.04 -6.02
CA THR A 211 8.03 36.54 -7.02
C THR A 211 8.95 37.57 -6.39
N SER A 212 10.25 37.34 -6.48
CA SER A 212 11.28 38.23 -5.94
C SER A 212 12.56 38.15 -6.77
N GLN A 213 13.24 39.28 -6.97
CA GLN A 213 14.58 39.35 -7.55
C GLN A 213 14.78 38.57 -8.87
N GLY A 214 13.80 38.62 -9.77
CA GLY A 214 13.89 37.96 -11.08
C GLY A 214 13.60 36.45 -11.06
N GLU A 215 13.16 35.91 -9.93
CA GLU A 215 12.76 34.52 -9.77
C GLU A 215 11.35 34.43 -9.18
N THR A 216 10.69 33.31 -9.40
CA THR A 216 9.40 32.99 -8.80
C THR A 216 9.49 31.65 -8.09
N LEU A 217 9.18 31.66 -6.79
CA LEU A 217 8.98 30.46 -5.98
C LEU A 217 7.52 30.02 -6.13
N TYR A 218 7.31 28.80 -6.60
CA TYR A 218 6.01 28.13 -6.61
C TYR A 218 6.00 27.07 -5.51
N SER A 219 5.03 27.17 -4.60
CA SER A 219 4.75 26.13 -3.61
C SER A 219 3.68 25.21 -4.17
N LEU A 220 4.06 23.95 -4.40
CA LEU A 220 3.20 22.88 -4.92
C LEU A 220 2.89 21.89 -3.79
N GLU A 221 1.95 20.97 -4.02
CA GLU A 221 1.69 19.90 -3.05
C GLU A 221 2.93 19.01 -2.87
N GLY A 222 3.63 19.19 -1.74
CA GLY A 222 4.74 18.34 -1.32
C GLY A 222 6.12 18.69 -1.90
N PHE A 223 6.25 19.78 -2.65
CA PHE A 223 7.55 20.33 -3.06
C PHE A 223 7.45 21.78 -3.50
N GLU A 224 8.59 22.45 -3.61
CA GLU A 224 8.71 23.82 -4.10
C GLU A 224 9.62 23.89 -5.30
N LEU A 225 9.32 24.83 -6.21
CA LEU A 225 10.10 25.11 -7.42
C LEU A 225 10.52 26.57 -7.43
N VAL A 226 11.79 26.85 -7.70
CA VAL A 226 12.26 28.19 -8.06
C VAL A 226 12.43 28.25 -9.57
N VAL A 227 11.72 29.17 -10.21
CA VAL A 227 11.73 29.39 -11.66
C VAL A 227 12.40 30.73 -11.95
N ASP A 228 13.33 30.74 -12.90
CA ASP A 228 13.91 31.98 -13.42
C ASP A 228 12.90 32.70 -14.32
N ASN A 229 12.62 33.99 -14.07
CA ASN A 229 11.62 34.72 -14.84
C ASN A 229 12.11 35.14 -16.25
N GLN A 230 13.41 35.12 -16.53
CA GLN A 230 13.95 35.47 -17.85
C GLN A 230 13.90 34.27 -18.80
N SER A 231 14.35 33.10 -18.34
CA SER A 231 14.35 31.87 -19.14
C SER A 231 13.10 31.01 -18.94
N ASN A 232 12.22 31.34 -17.98
CA ASN A 232 11.09 30.53 -17.54
C ASN A 232 11.49 29.08 -17.20
N SER A 233 12.71 28.85 -16.70
CA SER A 233 13.22 27.51 -16.44
C SER A 233 13.34 27.23 -14.95
N VAL A 234 13.03 26.01 -14.54
CA VAL A 234 13.24 25.55 -13.15
C VAL A 234 14.74 25.57 -12.81
N LYS A 235 15.13 26.37 -11.82
CA LYS A 235 16.51 26.50 -11.34
C LYS A 235 16.79 25.68 -10.09
N GLN A 236 15.80 25.49 -9.24
CA GLN A 236 15.93 24.80 -7.97
C GLN A 236 14.64 24.08 -7.62
N ILE A 237 14.77 22.94 -6.96
CA ILE A 237 13.68 22.10 -6.51
C ILE A 237 13.95 21.71 -5.06
N ILE A 238 12.93 21.85 -4.22
CA ILE A 238 13.00 21.55 -2.79
C ILE A 238 11.83 20.61 -2.45
N PRO A 239 12.06 19.29 -2.34
CA PRO A 239 11.04 18.38 -1.85
C PRO A 239 10.68 18.74 -0.40
N THR A 240 9.40 18.83 -0.09
CA THR A 240 8.90 19.10 1.27
C THR A 240 8.11 17.93 1.84
N ASN A 241 7.71 16.98 0.99
CA ASN A 241 7.12 15.71 1.34
C ASN A 241 8.10 14.56 1.03
N ARG A 242 8.21 13.62 1.95
CA ARG A 242 9.08 12.43 1.87
C ARG A 242 8.76 11.49 0.71
N ILE A 243 7.58 11.58 0.10
CA ILE A 243 7.21 10.69 -1.01
C ILE A 243 7.98 11.01 -2.30
N TYR A 244 8.36 12.28 -2.49
CA TYR A 244 9.14 12.71 -3.64
C TYR A 244 10.63 12.43 -3.44
N ASN A 245 11.32 12.13 -4.54
CA ASN A 245 12.76 11.85 -4.52
C ASN A 245 13.53 12.71 -5.52
N ILE A 246 14.86 12.73 -5.35
CA ILE A 246 15.84 13.21 -6.33
C ILE A 246 16.77 12.04 -6.61
N GLN A 247 16.64 11.44 -7.79
CA GLN A 247 17.37 10.22 -8.17
C GLN A 247 17.29 9.09 -7.12
N GLY A 248 16.08 8.81 -6.63
CA GLY A 248 15.83 7.75 -5.67
C GLY A 248 16.20 8.08 -4.22
N ILE A 249 16.71 9.29 -3.93
CA ILE A 249 16.99 9.77 -2.57
C ILE A 249 15.83 10.64 -2.08
N ARG A 250 15.40 10.41 -0.84
CA ARG A 250 14.30 11.15 -0.19
C ARG A 250 14.72 11.76 1.13
N ILE A 251 13.87 12.66 1.61
CA ILE A 251 13.86 13.01 3.04
C ILE A 251 13.63 11.73 3.86
N ASN A 252 14.38 11.58 4.95
CA ASN A 252 14.43 10.43 5.85
C ASN A 252 15.15 9.18 5.30
N ASP A 253 15.75 9.25 4.12
CA ASP A 253 16.74 8.24 3.70
C ASP A 253 18.07 8.44 4.46
N SER A 254 18.93 7.42 4.45
CA SER A 254 20.24 7.49 5.10
C SER A 254 21.28 8.21 4.22
N LEU A 255 22.29 8.80 4.85
CA LEU A 255 23.47 9.30 4.14
C LEU A 255 24.19 8.20 3.34
N ASP A 256 24.15 6.95 3.81
CA ASP A 256 24.77 5.81 3.11
C ASP A 256 24.09 5.55 1.77
N LYS A 257 22.75 5.56 1.73
CA LYS A 257 21.98 5.45 0.48
C LYS A 257 22.34 6.58 -0.48
N ALA A 258 22.43 7.81 0.02
CA ALA A 258 22.84 8.95 -0.79
C ALA A 258 24.26 8.80 -1.36
N THR A 259 25.20 8.33 -0.55
CA THR A 259 26.59 8.10 -0.98
C THR A 259 26.68 6.98 -2.02
N GLN A 260 25.84 5.95 -1.91
CA GLN A 260 25.76 4.87 -2.89
C GLN A 260 25.24 5.36 -4.26
N LEU A 261 24.24 6.24 -4.26
CA LEU A 261 23.57 6.71 -5.48
C LEU A 261 24.28 7.91 -6.14
N LEU A 262 24.74 8.88 -5.34
CA LEU A 262 25.39 10.11 -5.83
C LEU A 262 26.92 10.05 -5.81
N GLY A 263 27.49 9.01 -5.22
CA GLY A 263 28.94 8.88 -5.02
C GLY A 263 29.45 9.73 -3.86
N LYS A 264 30.71 10.20 -3.97
CA LYS A 264 31.35 10.97 -2.89
C LYS A 264 30.90 12.43 -2.89
N PRO A 265 30.65 13.04 -1.72
CA PRO A 265 30.33 14.45 -1.63
C PRO A 265 31.51 15.31 -2.10
N LEU A 266 31.20 16.39 -2.83
CA LEU A 266 32.14 17.44 -3.22
C LEU A 266 32.59 18.25 -2.00
N HIS A 267 31.64 18.59 -1.14
CA HIS A 267 31.86 19.43 0.03
C HIS A 267 31.06 18.90 1.22
N ARG A 268 31.61 19.16 2.41
CA ARG A 268 30.98 18.89 3.70
C ARG A 268 31.13 20.13 4.57
N ASN A 269 30.03 20.68 5.04
CA ASN A 269 30.00 21.84 5.92
C ASN A 269 29.19 21.53 7.18
N GLU A 270 29.57 22.13 8.31
CA GLU A 270 28.72 22.10 9.50
C GLU A 270 27.39 22.80 9.22
N GLY A 271 26.29 22.16 9.60
CA GLY A 271 24.96 22.72 9.51
C GLY A 271 24.49 23.31 10.84
N VAL A 272 23.25 23.79 10.87
CA VAL A 272 22.61 24.28 12.10
C VAL A 272 22.00 23.12 12.89
N LYS A 273 21.86 23.27 14.21
CA LYS A 273 21.09 22.34 15.08
C LYS A 273 21.53 20.86 14.95
N ASN A 274 22.83 20.58 15.09
CA ASN A 274 23.39 19.22 15.01
C ASN A 274 23.16 18.52 13.65
N THR A 275 23.33 19.28 12.57
CA THR A 275 23.27 18.74 11.21
C THR A 275 24.59 18.94 10.49
N THR A 276 24.79 18.19 9.41
CA THR A 276 25.88 18.39 8.46
C THR A 276 25.29 18.58 7.07
N LEU A 277 25.76 19.58 6.32
CA LEU A 277 25.43 19.78 4.93
C LEU A 277 26.44 19.04 4.03
N TYR A 278 25.93 18.17 3.17
CA TYR A 278 26.69 17.46 2.14
C TYR A 278 26.27 17.96 0.76
N SER A 279 27.23 18.34 -0.06
CA SER A 279 26.99 18.78 -1.45
C SER A 279 27.53 17.74 -2.42
N TYR A 280 26.71 17.31 -3.38
CA TYR A 280 27.05 16.32 -4.40
C TYR A 280 26.95 16.93 -5.78
N SER A 281 27.81 16.49 -6.70
CA SER A 281 27.61 16.81 -8.12
C SER A 281 26.44 15.99 -8.64
N PHE A 282 25.59 16.61 -9.45
CA PHE A 282 24.51 15.92 -10.13
C PHE A 282 24.81 15.83 -11.62
N ALA A 283 24.97 14.61 -12.12
CA ALA A 283 25.25 14.34 -13.53
C ALA A 283 23.98 14.13 -14.38
N GLY A 284 22.79 14.08 -13.76
CA GLY A 284 21.52 13.79 -14.43
C GLY A 284 20.88 14.98 -15.16
N SER A 285 21.47 16.17 -15.12
CA SER A 285 20.93 17.39 -15.73
C SER A 285 21.79 17.85 -16.91
N GLN A 286 21.15 18.53 -17.88
CA GLN A 286 21.86 19.09 -19.04
C GLN A 286 22.83 20.22 -18.67
N ARG A 287 22.63 20.85 -17.51
CA ARG A 287 23.53 21.85 -16.93
C ARG A 287 24.12 21.30 -15.64
N PRO A 288 25.37 21.65 -15.27
CA PRO A 288 25.92 21.25 -13.99
C PRO A 288 24.96 21.61 -12.86
N ALA A 289 24.60 20.64 -12.03
CA ALA A 289 23.73 20.85 -10.88
C ALA A 289 24.36 20.27 -9.62
N ILE A 290 23.89 20.75 -8.47
CA ILE A 290 24.33 20.32 -7.15
C ILE A 290 23.11 19.82 -6.40
N VAL A 291 23.24 18.65 -5.78
CA VAL A 291 22.31 18.16 -4.76
C VAL A 291 22.90 18.47 -3.40
N ASN A 292 22.14 19.18 -2.57
CA ASN A 292 22.51 19.49 -1.20
C ASN A 292 21.63 18.70 -0.25
N LEU A 293 22.25 17.95 0.64
CA LEU A 293 21.59 17.13 1.66
C LEU A 293 21.99 17.63 3.04
N THR A 294 21.03 18.06 3.83
CA THR A 294 21.24 18.32 5.26
C THR A 294 20.90 17.05 6.02
N VAL A 295 21.86 16.52 6.76
CA VAL A 295 21.76 15.23 7.47
C VAL A 295 21.82 15.48 8.97
N ASN A 296 20.92 14.87 9.72
CA ASN A 296 20.96 14.86 11.18
C ASN A 296 22.09 13.95 11.68
N ASN A 297 22.99 14.50 12.50
CA ASN A 297 24.17 13.76 12.96
C ASN A 297 23.82 12.65 13.98
N THR A 298 22.62 12.66 14.58
CA THR A 298 22.21 11.68 15.59
C THR A 298 21.81 10.34 14.98
N ASP A 299 21.02 10.36 13.90
CA ASP A 299 20.44 9.17 13.26
C ASP A 299 20.90 8.96 11.81
N ASN A 300 21.77 9.85 11.31
CA ASN A 300 22.30 9.84 9.95
C ASN A 300 21.23 9.91 8.86
N LYS A 301 20.08 10.55 9.18
CA LYS A 301 18.94 10.71 8.28
C LYS A 301 18.94 12.07 7.59
N ILE A 302 18.56 12.08 6.32
CA ILE A 302 18.39 13.31 5.53
C ILE A 302 17.15 14.03 6.06
N VAL A 303 17.30 15.26 6.54
CA VAL A 303 16.20 16.08 7.07
C VAL A 303 15.78 17.19 6.11
N TYR A 304 16.65 17.55 5.18
CA TYR A 304 16.37 18.52 4.12
C TYR A 304 17.17 18.18 2.87
N MET A 305 16.58 18.43 1.72
CA MET A 305 17.20 18.18 0.43
C MET A 305 16.80 19.27 -0.56
N GLU A 306 17.75 19.71 -1.37
CA GLU A 306 17.49 20.54 -2.55
C GLU A 306 18.36 20.08 -3.71
N ILE A 307 17.90 20.33 -4.93
CA ILE A 307 18.72 20.26 -6.14
C ILE A 307 18.64 21.61 -6.86
N LYS A 308 19.79 22.11 -7.32
CA LYS A 308 19.85 23.39 -8.05
C LYS A 308 20.89 23.40 -9.16
N ILE A 309 20.61 24.15 -10.21
CA ILE A 309 21.57 24.42 -11.28
C ILE A 309 22.72 25.27 -10.69
N LYS A 310 23.95 24.87 -10.99
CA LYS A 310 25.15 25.61 -10.60
C LYS A 310 25.21 26.90 -11.41
N GLN A 311 25.24 28.03 -10.71
CA GLN A 311 25.47 29.36 -11.30
C GLN A 311 26.94 29.54 -11.67
#